data_AF-A0A1F9MI14-F1
#
_entry.id   AF-A0A1F9MI14-F1
#
_cell.length_a   1.000
_cell.length_b   1.000
_cell.length_c   1.000
_cell.angle_alpha   90.00
_cell.angle_beta   90.00
_cell.angle_gamma   90.00
#
_symmetry.space_group_name_H-M   'P 1'
#
loop_
_entity.id
_entity.type
_entity.pdbx_description
1 polymer ?
#
loop_
_entity_poly.entity_id
_entity_poly.type
_entity_poly.pdbx_seq_one_letter_code
_entity_poly.pdbx_strand_id
1 'polypeptide(L)'
;MKVLVVDDMREDRKLLRYIAERQGHEVFEAENGLEGVRVAIAERPDLIISDALMPVMDGFRFLRAIKADEALASIPFIFYSAAYQGKKDLELALTLGADKYIIKPLEPKVFWREVEETLNRGREMVSAVPKLVAEEEEYLRKYSEIVAYKLEQKIREVEEARRQLHTLVDNLPDFIARFDRSFCYTFVNSSITATFAKPSEQFIGKNIAEAAPGLATEQIRLATESIGRVFALGTPDFYEGPWLMPMSAKTFEIRNFPEEDGAGNVVSVLSIARDITERKRAEALLLNQAQELSEANIALKVLLDHSRRTESELRDKMLTNIENLTIPYLNQLENYVTQVEGHSQLNLVKNSIKDLATSFSGKLSSPVLGLTPREIQVADLIRNGRSNKEIAALLFLSVGTVEFYRDRIRNKLDIKNKKTNLRAYLNYQFKE
;
A
#
# COMPACT_ATOMS: atom_id res chain seq x y z
N MET A 1 -18.89 -46.60 -22.28
CA MET A 1 -20.24 -46.04 -22.18
C MET A 1 -20.21 -44.64 -22.74
N LYS A 2 -21.32 -44.20 -23.32
CA LYS A 2 -21.56 -42.83 -23.74
C LYS A 2 -22.23 -42.05 -22.61
N VAL A 3 -21.64 -40.95 -22.18
CA VAL A 3 -22.16 -40.08 -21.12
C VAL A 3 -22.52 -38.73 -21.71
N LEU A 4 -23.74 -38.26 -21.48
CA LEU A 4 -24.15 -36.91 -21.85
C LEU A 4 -24.09 -36.02 -20.60
N VAL A 5 -23.29 -34.96 -20.68
CA VAL A 5 -23.17 -33.92 -19.68
C VAL A 5 -23.91 -32.67 -20.16
N VAL A 6 -24.88 -32.19 -19.38
CA VAL A 6 -25.70 -31.01 -19.71
C VAL A 6 -25.59 -29.99 -18.58
N ASP A 7 -24.96 -28.87 -18.86
CA ASP A 7 -24.71 -27.80 -17.88
C ASP A 7 -24.49 -26.49 -18.63
N ASP A 8 -24.97 -25.35 -18.15
CA ASP A 8 -24.80 -24.06 -18.83
C ASP A 8 -23.40 -23.48 -18.60
N MET A 9 -22.74 -23.86 -17.50
CA MET A 9 -21.39 -23.43 -17.17
C MET A 9 -20.35 -24.30 -17.90
N ARG A 10 -19.60 -23.67 -18.81
CA ARG A 10 -18.55 -24.33 -19.60
C ARG A 10 -17.50 -25.04 -18.73
N GLU A 11 -17.15 -24.46 -17.58
CA GLU A 11 -16.14 -25.03 -16.68
C GLU A 11 -16.63 -26.30 -15.98
N ASP A 12 -17.92 -26.38 -15.62
CA ASP A 12 -18.53 -27.57 -15.03
C ASP A 12 -18.59 -28.70 -16.06
N ARG A 13 -18.95 -28.41 -17.32
CA ARG A 13 -18.92 -29.38 -18.43
C ARG A 13 -17.53 -29.97 -18.62
N LYS A 14 -16.51 -29.11 -18.72
CA LYS A 14 -15.10 -29.54 -18.87
C LYS A 14 -14.65 -30.42 -17.71
N LEU A 15 -15.01 -30.06 -16.48
CA LEU A 15 -14.65 -30.84 -15.29
C LEU A 15 -15.28 -32.24 -15.35
N LEU A 16 -16.58 -32.32 -15.60
CA LEU A 16 -17.29 -33.61 -15.69
C LEU A 16 -16.79 -34.47 -16.86
N ARG A 17 -16.54 -33.85 -18.02
CA ARG A 17 -15.88 -34.50 -19.16
C ARG A 17 -14.56 -35.12 -18.74
N TYR A 18 -13.68 -34.34 -18.12
CA TYR A 18 -12.38 -34.82 -17.66
C TYR A 18 -12.52 -35.98 -16.66
N ILE A 19 -13.47 -35.89 -15.72
CA ILE A 19 -13.71 -36.97 -14.75
C ILE A 19 -14.17 -38.26 -15.44
N ALA A 20 -15.13 -38.17 -16.36
CA ALA A 20 -15.70 -39.34 -17.04
C ALA A 20 -14.73 -39.95 -18.08
N GLU A 21 -14.00 -39.14 -18.84
CA GLU A 21 -12.99 -39.61 -19.81
C GLU A 21 -11.85 -40.35 -19.11
N ARG A 22 -11.45 -39.93 -17.90
CA ARG A 22 -10.45 -40.67 -17.10
C ARG A 22 -10.91 -42.05 -16.64
N GLN A 23 -12.22 -42.31 -16.65
CA GLN A 23 -12.81 -43.63 -16.38
C GLN A 23 -13.02 -44.45 -17.67
N GLY A 24 -12.58 -43.94 -18.82
CA GLY A 24 -12.68 -44.62 -20.12
C GLY A 24 -14.05 -44.49 -20.78
N HIS A 25 -14.78 -43.40 -20.52
CA HIS A 25 -16.09 -43.13 -21.13
C HIS A 25 -16.00 -42.08 -22.24
N GLU A 26 -16.88 -42.20 -23.21
CA GLU A 26 -17.06 -41.22 -24.28
C GLU A 26 -18.05 -40.16 -23.79
N VAL A 27 -17.69 -38.87 -23.91
CA VAL A 27 -18.48 -37.77 -23.35
C VAL A 27 -18.99 -36.83 -24.42
N PHE A 28 -20.30 -36.63 -24.40
CA PHE A 28 -21.03 -35.62 -25.16
C PHE A 28 -21.44 -34.48 -24.23
N GLU A 29 -21.47 -33.26 -24.76
CA GLU A 29 -21.79 -32.06 -24.00
C GLU A 29 -22.98 -31.33 -24.63
N ALA A 30 -23.77 -30.67 -23.80
CA ALA A 30 -24.82 -29.74 -24.21
C ALA A 30 -24.90 -28.58 -23.23
N GLU A 31 -25.22 -27.38 -23.72
CA GLU A 31 -25.22 -26.15 -22.91
C GLU A 31 -26.57 -25.85 -22.23
N ASN A 32 -27.61 -26.60 -22.57
CA ASN A 32 -28.96 -26.47 -22.01
C ASN A 32 -29.78 -27.73 -22.31
N GLY A 33 -30.95 -27.85 -21.67
CA GLY A 33 -31.82 -29.01 -21.83
C GLY A 33 -32.29 -29.25 -23.27
N LEU A 34 -32.50 -28.21 -24.08
CA LEU A 34 -33.00 -28.36 -25.46
C LEU A 34 -31.92 -28.99 -26.35
N GLU A 35 -30.68 -28.52 -26.22
CA GLU A 35 -29.55 -29.17 -26.86
C GLU A 35 -29.31 -30.58 -26.30
N GLY A 36 -29.49 -30.77 -24.99
CA GLY A 36 -29.44 -32.06 -24.32
C GLY A 36 -30.39 -33.08 -24.95
N VAL A 37 -31.65 -32.71 -25.23
CA VAL A 37 -32.61 -33.58 -25.93
C VAL A 37 -32.09 -33.96 -27.32
N ARG A 38 -31.62 -32.97 -28.09
CA ARG A 38 -31.10 -33.22 -29.45
C ARG A 38 -29.93 -34.21 -29.44
N VAL A 39 -28.98 -34.03 -28.51
CA VAL A 39 -27.82 -34.92 -28.36
C VAL A 39 -28.24 -36.29 -27.85
N ALA A 40 -29.17 -36.37 -26.89
CA ALA A 40 -29.68 -37.64 -26.38
C ALA A 40 -30.35 -38.49 -27.47
N ILE A 41 -31.14 -37.87 -28.35
CA ILE A 41 -31.78 -38.54 -29.49
C ILE A 41 -30.73 -39.04 -30.50
N ALA A 42 -29.73 -38.20 -30.82
CA ALA A 42 -28.72 -38.50 -31.82
C ALA A 42 -27.74 -39.60 -31.36
N GLU A 43 -27.25 -39.50 -30.12
CA GLU A 43 -26.14 -40.30 -29.64
C GLU A 43 -26.55 -41.50 -28.78
N ARG A 44 -27.77 -41.47 -28.25
CA ARG A 44 -28.34 -42.47 -27.33
C ARG A 44 -27.36 -42.81 -26.19
N PRO A 45 -27.11 -41.87 -25.28
CA PRO A 45 -26.16 -42.07 -24.19
C PRO A 45 -26.63 -43.17 -23.24
N ASP A 46 -25.68 -43.82 -22.57
CA ASP A 46 -25.93 -44.79 -21.51
C ASP A 46 -26.23 -44.13 -20.16
N LEU A 47 -25.89 -42.83 -20.02
CA LEU A 47 -26.07 -42.04 -18.80
C LEU A 47 -26.23 -40.56 -19.16
N ILE A 48 -27.16 -39.88 -18.48
CA ILE A 48 -27.31 -38.43 -18.54
C ILE A 48 -26.98 -37.83 -17.18
N ILE A 49 -26.09 -36.84 -17.18
CA ILE A 49 -25.73 -36.02 -16.02
C ILE A 49 -26.11 -34.59 -16.37
N SER A 50 -27.09 -34.04 -15.66
CA SER A 50 -27.64 -32.70 -15.96
C SER A 50 -27.57 -31.80 -14.73
N ASP A 51 -27.24 -30.53 -14.92
CA ASP A 51 -27.60 -29.52 -13.94
C ASP A 51 -29.13 -29.34 -13.89
N ALA A 52 -29.64 -28.91 -12.75
CA ALA A 52 -31.07 -28.72 -12.55
C ALA A 52 -31.56 -27.37 -13.11
N LEU A 53 -30.70 -26.35 -13.19
CA LEU A 53 -31.03 -24.99 -13.56
C LEU A 53 -30.18 -24.52 -14.73
N MET A 54 -30.80 -24.44 -15.89
CA MET A 54 -30.14 -24.00 -17.11
C MET A 54 -31.06 -23.03 -17.86
N PRO A 55 -30.51 -22.07 -18.64
CA PRO A 55 -31.29 -21.21 -19.50
C PRO A 55 -31.94 -22.00 -20.64
N VAL A 56 -32.92 -21.40 -21.31
CA VAL A 56 -33.69 -21.98 -22.43
C VAL A 56 -34.57 -23.16 -22.01
N MET A 57 -33.97 -24.25 -21.55
CA MET A 57 -34.64 -25.42 -20.98
C MET A 57 -33.85 -25.91 -19.78
N ASP A 58 -34.48 -25.88 -18.61
CA ASP A 58 -33.89 -26.39 -17.38
C ASP A 58 -33.85 -27.94 -17.35
N GLY A 59 -33.12 -28.48 -16.36
CA GLY A 59 -32.91 -29.91 -16.22
C GLY A 59 -34.18 -30.70 -15.86
N PHE A 60 -35.20 -30.08 -15.27
CA PHE A 60 -36.46 -30.76 -14.95
C PHE A 60 -37.32 -30.95 -16.20
N ARG A 61 -37.41 -29.94 -17.04
CA ARG A 61 -38.07 -30.04 -18.35
C ARG A 61 -37.32 -31.01 -19.26
N PHE A 62 -35.98 -31.00 -19.18
CA PHE A 62 -35.15 -31.96 -19.89
C PHE A 62 -35.41 -33.40 -19.44
N LEU A 63 -35.41 -33.67 -18.12
CA LEU A 63 -35.77 -34.98 -17.56
C LEU A 63 -37.14 -35.44 -18.08
N ARG A 64 -38.15 -34.55 -18.07
CA ARG A 64 -39.49 -34.89 -18.58
C ARG A 64 -39.45 -35.26 -20.06
N ALA A 65 -38.73 -34.51 -20.89
CA ALA A 65 -38.59 -34.81 -22.30
C ALA A 65 -37.93 -36.18 -22.54
N ILE A 66 -36.89 -36.51 -21.76
CA ILE A 66 -36.22 -37.81 -21.81
C ILE A 66 -37.15 -38.94 -21.39
N LYS A 67 -37.90 -38.78 -20.29
CA LYS A 67 -38.80 -39.82 -19.77
C LYS A 67 -40.09 -39.99 -20.59
N ALA A 68 -40.48 -38.98 -21.37
CA ALA A 68 -41.60 -39.05 -22.30
C ALA A 68 -41.28 -39.78 -23.62
N ASP A 69 -39.99 -39.89 -23.99
CA ASP A 69 -39.55 -40.61 -25.19
C ASP A 69 -39.28 -42.08 -24.84
N GLU A 70 -40.04 -43.01 -25.43
CA GLU A 70 -39.92 -44.45 -25.18
C GLU A 70 -38.50 -45.00 -25.41
N ALA A 71 -37.74 -44.43 -26.36
CA ALA A 71 -36.39 -44.87 -26.68
C ALA A 71 -35.34 -44.34 -25.67
N LEU A 72 -35.66 -43.30 -24.91
CA LEU A 72 -34.75 -42.63 -23.97
C LEU A 72 -35.17 -42.80 -22.51
N ALA A 73 -36.42 -43.21 -22.25
CA ALA A 73 -36.99 -43.25 -20.91
C ALA A 73 -36.24 -44.16 -19.93
N SER A 74 -35.62 -45.22 -20.45
CA SER A 74 -34.81 -46.16 -19.65
C SER A 74 -33.41 -45.65 -19.32
N ILE A 75 -32.96 -44.53 -19.93
CA ILE A 75 -31.63 -43.99 -19.68
C ILE A 75 -31.59 -43.43 -18.25
N PRO A 76 -30.59 -43.84 -17.43
CA PRO A 76 -30.36 -43.27 -16.11
C PRO A 76 -30.12 -41.76 -16.19
N PHE A 77 -30.85 -40.99 -15.40
CA PHE A 77 -30.78 -39.54 -15.34
C PHE A 77 -30.36 -39.10 -13.95
N ILE A 78 -29.18 -38.46 -13.85
CA ILE A 78 -28.63 -37.96 -12.61
C ILE A 78 -28.62 -36.44 -12.65
N PHE A 79 -29.24 -35.81 -11.66
CA PHE A 79 -29.01 -34.41 -11.40
C PHE A 79 -27.67 -34.24 -10.70
N TYR A 80 -26.81 -33.36 -11.21
CA TYR A 80 -25.63 -32.86 -10.51
C TYR A 80 -25.75 -31.35 -10.41
N SER A 81 -26.11 -30.83 -9.24
CA SER A 81 -26.43 -29.40 -9.10
C SER A 81 -26.03 -28.83 -7.75
N ALA A 82 -25.66 -27.54 -7.74
CA ALA A 82 -25.44 -26.78 -6.51
C ALA A 82 -26.76 -26.40 -5.82
N ALA A 83 -27.88 -26.50 -6.53
CA ALA A 83 -29.19 -26.17 -6.00
C ALA A 83 -29.71 -27.31 -5.11
N TYR A 84 -29.31 -27.35 -3.83
CA TYR A 84 -29.79 -28.33 -2.86
C TYR A 84 -30.30 -27.66 -1.59
N GLN A 85 -31.50 -28.02 -1.14
CA GLN A 85 -32.08 -27.44 0.06
C GLN A 85 -32.70 -28.46 1.02
N GLY A 86 -32.29 -29.71 0.94
CA GLY A 86 -32.68 -30.77 1.87
C GLY A 86 -33.51 -31.87 1.23
N LYS A 87 -34.19 -32.67 2.06
CA LYS A 87 -34.85 -33.90 1.62
C LYS A 87 -35.94 -33.70 0.57
N LYS A 88 -36.60 -32.53 0.54
CA LYS A 88 -37.72 -32.26 -0.38
C LYS A 88 -37.28 -32.20 -1.84
N ASP A 89 -36.15 -31.57 -2.15
CA ASP A 89 -35.64 -31.50 -3.54
C ASP A 89 -35.24 -32.89 -4.05
N LEU A 90 -34.63 -33.69 -3.17
CA LEU A 90 -34.26 -35.07 -3.46
C LEU A 90 -35.49 -35.95 -3.70
N GLU A 91 -36.47 -35.93 -2.79
CA GLU A 91 -37.72 -36.69 -2.92
C GLU A 91 -38.49 -36.29 -4.19
N LEU A 92 -38.51 -34.99 -4.51
CA LEU A 92 -39.22 -34.47 -5.66
C LEU A 92 -38.53 -34.83 -6.98
N ALA A 93 -37.20 -34.68 -7.08
CA ALA A 93 -36.44 -35.07 -8.27
C ALA A 93 -36.59 -36.58 -8.57
N LEU A 94 -36.55 -37.41 -7.52
CA LEU A 94 -36.79 -38.86 -7.64
C LEU A 94 -38.23 -39.17 -8.09
N THR A 95 -39.22 -38.43 -7.55
CA THR A 95 -40.63 -38.59 -7.96
C THR A 95 -40.87 -38.21 -9.42
N LEU A 96 -40.09 -37.26 -9.96
CA LEU A 96 -40.16 -36.84 -11.37
C LEU A 96 -39.43 -37.80 -12.33
N GLY A 97 -38.82 -38.87 -11.81
CA GLY A 97 -38.17 -39.92 -12.58
C GLY A 97 -36.66 -39.79 -12.70
N ALA A 98 -36.01 -38.88 -11.96
CA ALA A 98 -34.55 -38.91 -11.86
C ALA A 98 -34.10 -40.12 -11.04
N ASP A 99 -32.98 -40.72 -11.42
CA ASP A 99 -32.42 -41.88 -10.73
C ASP A 99 -31.59 -41.47 -9.51
N LYS A 100 -31.04 -40.25 -9.52
CA LYS A 100 -30.25 -39.69 -8.43
C LYS A 100 -30.20 -38.16 -8.47
N TYR A 101 -30.04 -37.54 -7.31
CA TYR A 101 -29.67 -36.13 -7.15
C TYR A 101 -28.35 -36.03 -6.38
N ILE A 102 -27.34 -35.42 -6.97
CA ILE A 102 -26.00 -35.22 -6.42
C ILE A 102 -25.74 -33.73 -6.25
N ILE A 103 -25.24 -33.35 -5.08
CA ILE A 103 -25.02 -31.96 -4.70
C ILE A 103 -23.59 -31.56 -5.09
N LYS A 104 -23.43 -30.43 -5.77
CA LYS A 104 -22.11 -29.81 -6.01
C LYS A 104 -21.61 -29.09 -4.74
N PRO A 105 -20.30 -29.02 -4.47
CA PRO A 105 -19.23 -29.79 -5.12
C PRO A 105 -19.08 -31.17 -4.47
N LEU A 106 -18.78 -32.19 -5.27
CA LEU A 106 -18.35 -33.49 -4.77
C LEU A 106 -16.93 -33.79 -5.26
N GLU A 107 -16.12 -34.42 -4.41
CA GLU A 107 -14.81 -34.89 -4.83
C GLU A 107 -14.95 -35.90 -5.99
N PRO A 108 -14.11 -35.83 -7.04
CA PRO A 108 -14.24 -36.65 -8.25
C PRO A 108 -14.41 -38.16 -7.99
N LYS A 109 -13.70 -38.70 -7.01
CA LYS A 109 -13.79 -40.12 -6.63
C LYS A 109 -15.14 -40.47 -6.00
N VAL A 110 -15.65 -39.58 -5.14
CA VAL A 110 -16.95 -39.77 -4.48
C VAL A 110 -18.07 -39.62 -5.50
N PHE A 111 -17.97 -38.62 -6.38
CA PHE A 111 -18.90 -38.38 -7.47
C PHE A 111 -19.06 -39.64 -8.34
N TRP A 112 -17.95 -40.19 -8.81
CA TRP A 112 -18.01 -41.33 -9.72
C TRP A 112 -18.54 -42.60 -9.05
N ARG A 113 -18.25 -42.81 -7.76
CA ARG A 113 -18.82 -43.91 -6.98
C ARG A 113 -20.35 -43.82 -6.90
N GLU A 114 -20.91 -42.63 -6.66
CA GLU A 114 -22.36 -42.42 -6.63
C GLU A 114 -23.02 -42.68 -8.00
N VAL A 115 -22.32 -42.31 -9.09
CA VAL A 115 -22.75 -42.60 -10.46
C VAL A 115 -22.78 -44.11 -10.71
N GLU A 116 -21.71 -44.83 -10.36
CA GLU A 116 -21.64 -46.29 -10.50
C GLU A 116 -22.71 -47.03 -9.70
N GLU A 117 -22.97 -46.60 -8.46
CA GLU A 117 -24.06 -47.16 -7.64
C GLU A 117 -25.43 -47.00 -8.31
N THR A 118 -25.67 -45.84 -8.94
CA THR A 118 -26.92 -45.55 -9.64
C THR A 118 -27.07 -46.43 -10.88
N LEU A 119 -26.00 -46.59 -11.67
CA LEU A 119 -25.99 -47.45 -12.85
C LEU A 119 -26.20 -48.93 -12.51
N ASN A 120 -25.68 -49.41 -11.38
CA ASN A 120 -25.86 -50.79 -10.94
C ASN A 120 -27.29 -51.07 -10.47
N ARG A 121 -27.92 -50.13 -9.73
CA ARG A 121 -29.33 -50.26 -9.32
C ARG A 121 -30.30 -50.19 -10.51
N GLY A 122 -30.02 -49.34 -11.49
CA GLY A 122 -30.85 -49.20 -12.69
C GLY A 122 -30.95 -50.50 -13.50
N ARG A 123 -29.91 -51.34 -13.50
CA ARG A 123 -29.91 -52.66 -14.15
C ARG A 123 -30.79 -53.69 -13.44
N GLU A 124 -31.07 -53.52 -12.15
CA GLU A 124 -31.89 -54.42 -11.35
C GLU A 124 -33.40 -54.07 -11.40
N MET A 125 -33.76 -52.83 -11.76
CA MET A 125 -35.13 -52.29 -11.68
C MET A 125 -35.90 -52.15 -13.02
N VAL A 126 -35.40 -52.69 -14.15
CA VAL A 126 -35.97 -52.53 -15.52
C VAL A 126 -37.39 -53.13 -15.72
N SER A 127 -38.17 -53.38 -14.66
CA SER A 127 -39.48 -54.06 -14.71
C SER A 127 -40.72 -53.15 -14.56
N ALA A 128 -40.62 -51.84 -14.36
CA ALA A 128 -41.81 -51.00 -14.16
C ALA A 128 -41.71 -49.64 -14.87
N VAL A 129 -42.27 -49.55 -16.08
CA VAL A 129 -42.48 -48.27 -16.78
C VAL A 129 -43.70 -47.57 -16.17
N PRO A 130 -43.59 -46.34 -15.61
CA PRO A 130 -44.75 -45.59 -15.12
C PRO A 130 -45.56 -44.97 -16.27
N LYS A 131 -46.89 -44.95 -16.13
CA LYS A 131 -47.85 -44.37 -17.07
C LYS A 131 -47.92 -42.83 -16.91
N LEU A 132 -47.31 -42.10 -17.85
CA LEU A 132 -47.11 -40.64 -17.80
C LEU A 132 -48.32 -39.72 -18.11
N VAL A 133 -49.54 -40.23 -18.30
CA VAL A 133 -50.66 -39.40 -18.82
C VAL A 133 -51.58 -38.82 -17.72
N ALA A 134 -51.58 -39.39 -16.51
CA ALA A 134 -52.35 -38.85 -15.37
C ALA A 134 -51.57 -37.81 -14.53
N GLU A 135 -50.33 -37.52 -14.90
CA GLU A 135 -49.33 -36.82 -14.06
C GLU A 135 -49.02 -35.39 -14.53
N GLU A 136 -49.63 -34.88 -15.61
CA GLU A 136 -49.25 -33.57 -16.17
C GLU A 136 -49.58 -32.38 -15.26
N GLU A 137 -50.78 -32.32 -14.67
CA GLU A 137 -51.14 -31.28 -13.69
C GLU A 137 -50.28 -31.37 -12.42
N GLU A 138 -50.01 -32.59 -11.94
CA GLU A 138 -49.19 -32.79 -10.75
C GLU A 138 -47.72 -32.45 -11.00
N TYR A 139 -47.19 -32.81 -12.18
CA TYR A 139 -45.87 -32.41 -12.65
C TYR A 139 -45.78 -30.88 -12.73
N LEU A 140 -46.74 -30.22 -13.39
CA LEU A 140 -46.74 -28.77 -13.55
C LEU A 140 -46.86 -28.05 -12.21
N ARG A 141 -47.65 -28.57 -11.27
CA ARG A 141 -47.74 -28.04 -9.90
C ARG A 141 -46.40 -28.15 -9.18
N LYS A 142 -45.82 -29.35 -9.12
CA LYS A 142 -44.52 -29.62 -8.48
C LYS A 142 -43.40 -28.80 -9.12
N TYR A 143 -43.38 -28.70 -10.45
CA TYR A 143 -42.41 -27.90 -11.19
C TYR A 143 -42.56 -26.40 -10.90
N SER A 144 -43.79 -25.88 -10.87
CA SER A 144 -44.05 -24.45 -10.58
C SER A 144 -43.62 -24.08 -9.17
N GLU A 145 -43.82 -24.98 -8.19
CA GLU A 145 -43.32 -24.81 -6.82
C GLU A 145 -41.78 -24.69 -6.78
N ILE A 146 -41.04 -25.52 -7.54
CA ILE A 146 -39.57 -25.45 -7.64
C ILE A 146 -39.11 -24.10 -8.20
N VAL A 147 -39.71 -23.68 -9.32
CA VAL A 147 -39.30 -22.44 -10.01
C VAL A 147 -39.59 -21.23 -9.14
N ALA A 148 -40.79 -21.14 -8.56
CA ALA A 148 -41.18 -20.04 -7.69
C ALA A 148 -40.25 -19.93 -6.48
N TYR A 149 -40.01 -21.05 -5.81
CA TYR A 149 -39.14 -21.10 -4.64
C TYR A 149 -37.70 -20.65 -4.99
N LYS A 150 -37.14 -21.15 -6.11
CA LYS A 150 -35.76 -20.79 -6.52
C LYS A 150 -35.63 -19.33 -6.95
N LEU A 151 -36.67 -18.79 -7.58
CA LEU A 151 -36.72 -17.38 -7.93
C LEU A 151 -36.68 -16.51 -6.66
N GLU A 152 -37.43 -16.88 -5.62
CA GLU A 152 -37.37 -16.20 -4.32
C GLU A 152 -35.97 -16.25 -3.68
N GLN A 153 -35.26 -17.38 -3.77
CA GLN A 153 -33.89 -17.47 -3.25
C GLN A 153 -32.93 -16.54 -4.01
N LYS A 154 -33.00 -16.52 -5.35
CA LYS A 154 -32.15 -15.62 -6.14
C LYS A 154 -32.44 -14.16 -5.87
N ILE A 155 -33.72 -13.82 -5.65
CA ILE A 155 -34.11 -12.48 -5.19
C ILE A 155 -33.44 -12.19 -3.83
N ARG A 156 -33.52 -13.10 -2.85
CA ARG A 156 -32.87 -12.93 -1.54
C ARG A 156 -31.35 -12.77 -1.63
N GLU A 157 -30.67 -13.58 -2.45
CA GLU A 157 -29.22 -13.48 -2.66
C GLU A 157 -28.81 -12.12 -3.25
N VAL A 158 -29.53 -11.66 -4.28
CA VAL A 158 -29.29 -10.35 -4.90
C VAL A 158 -29.58 -9.22 -3.93
N GLU A 159 -30.66 -9.31 -3.14
CA GLU A 159 -31.00 -8.33 -2.11
C GLU A 159 -29.94 -8.24 -1.02
N GLU A 160 -29.41 -9.38 -0.55
CA GLU A 160 -28.37 -9.42 0.49
C GLU A 160 -27.05 -8.85 -0.05
N ALA A 161 -26.63 -9.25 -1.25
CA ALA A 161 -25.44 -8.68 -1.90
C ALA A 161 -25.59 -7.15 -2.11
N ARG A 162 -26.77 -6.70 -2.54
CA ARG A 162 -27.08 -5.27 -2.70
C ARG A 162 -27.02 -4.54 -1.35
N ARG A 163 -27.53 -5.14 -0.28
CA ARG A 163 -27.50 -4.58 1.08
C ARG A 163 -26.08 -4.45 1.62
N GLN A 164 -25.23 -5.45 1.40
CA GLN A 164 -23.83 -5.41 1.81
C GLN A 164 -23.07 -4.28 1.10
N LEU A 165 -23.26 -4.12 -0.22
CA LEU A 165 -22.67 -3.02 -0.98
C LEU A 165 -23.16 -1.65 -0.49
N HIS A 166 -24.45 -1.49 -0.24
CA HIS A 166 -24.99 -0.25 0.34
C HIS A 166 -24.35 0.08 1.68
N THR A 167 -24.22 -0.92 2.56
CA THR A 167 -23.66 -0.72 3.90
C THR A 167 -22.20 -0.28 3.86
N LEU A 168 -21.40 -0.81 2.92
CA LEU A 168 -20.01 -0.35 2.74
C LEU A 168 -19.96 1.11 2.31
N VAL A 169 -20.75 1.48 1.29
CA VAL A 169 -20.78 2.85 0.76
C VAL A 169 -21.30 3.86 1.79
N ASP A 170 -22.26 3.46 2.62
CA ASP A 170 -22.85 4.28 3.68
C ASP A 170 -21.98 4.41 4.94
N ASN A 171 -20.92 3.62 5.08
CA ASN A 171 -19.95 3.80 6.18
C ASN A 171 -18.67 4.54 5.75
N LEU A 172 -18.55 4.89 4.47
CA LEU A 172 -17.44 5.71 3.99
C LEU A 172 -17.66 7.19 4.38
N PRO A 173 -16.63 7.87 4.93
CA PRO A 173 -16.73 9.28 5.27
C PRO A 173 -16.78 10.18 4.02
N ASP A 174 -16.33 9.67 2.87
CA ASP A 174 -16.35 10.36 1.59
C ASP A 174 -17.79 10.61 1.11
N PHE A 175 -18.01 11.71 0.40
CA PHE A 175 -19.27 11.96 -0.28
C PHE A 175 -19.29 11.22 -1.60
N ILE A 176 -20.25 10.32 -1.77
CA ILE A 176 -20.36 9.51 -2.97
C ILE A 176 -21.73 9.77 -3.59
N ALA A 177 -21.72 10.19 -4.86
CA ALA A 177 -22.91 10.47 -5.63
C ALA A 177 -22.79 9.91 -7.04
N ARG A 178 -23.92 9.57 -7.66
CA ARG A 178 -23.98 9.30 -9.10
C ARG A 178 -24.87 10.29 -9.80
N PHE A 179 -24.51 10.62 -11.03
CA PHE A 179 -25.25 11.53 -11.88
C PHE A 179 -25.61 10.84 -13.20
N ASP A 180 -26.81 11.12 -13.72
CA ASP A 180 -27.20 10.77 -15.08
C ASP A 180 -26.74 11.83 -16.10
N ARG A 181 -27.03 11.58 -17.39
CA ARG A 181 -26.72 12.53 -18.49
C ARG A 181 -27.45 13.86 -18.40
N SER A 182 -28.49 13.97 -17.59
CA SER A 182 -29.21 15.22 -17.31
C SER A 182 -28.61 15.97 -16.13
N PHE A 183 -27.47 15.52 -15.60
CA PHE A 183 -26.81 16.06 -14.41
C PHE A 183 -27.64 15.97 -13.13
N CYS A 184 -28.57 15.01 -13.09
CA CYS A 184 -29.41 14.76 -11.94
C CYS A 184 -28.85 13.62 -11.08
N TYR A 185 -28.97 13.75 -9.76
CA TYR A 185 -28.56 12.68 -8.85
C TYR A 185 -29.39 11.41 -9.09
N THR A 186 -28.70 10.29 -9.25
CA THR A 186 -29.31 8.94 -9.27
C THR A 186 -28.97 8.14 -8.02
N PHE A 187 -27.94 8.56 -7.28
CA PHE A 187 -27.53 7.98 -6.01
C PHE A 187 -26.79 9.02 -5.16
N VAL A 188 -26.96 8.93 -3.84
CA VAL A 188 -26.15 9.63 -2.82
C VAL A 188 -25.97 8.69 -1.62
N ASN A 189 -24.79 8.72 -0.99
CA ASN A 189 -24.55 7.96 0.24
C ASN A 189 -24.99 8.70 1.52
N SER A 190 -25.03 7.97 2.63
CA SER A 190 -25.37 8.49 3.97
C SER A 190 -24.55 9.72 4.41
N SER A 191 -23.29 9.83 3.99
CA SER A 191 -22.41 10.96 4.37
C SER A 191 -22.93 12.29 3.82
N ILE A 192 -23.44 12.29 2.59
CA ILE A 192 -24.11 13.45 1.99
C ILE A 192 -25.42 13.75 2.72
N THR A 193 -26.27 12.73 2.95
CA THR A 193 -27.58 12.95 3.59
C THR A 193 -27.45 13.48 5.01
N ALA A 194 -26.49 12.98 5.78
CA ALA A 194 -26.17 13.46 7.12
C ALA A 194 -25.65 14.91 7.10
N THR A 195 -24.75 15.25 6.17
CA THR A 195 -24.16 16.60 6.10
C THR A 195 -25.18 17.67 5.72
N PHE A 196 -26.09 17.35 4.79
CA PHE A 196 -27.14 18.28 4.36
C PHE A 196 -28.44 18.14 5.16
N ALA A 197 -28.47 17.26 6.18
CA ALA A 197 -29.63 16.97 7.01
C ALA A 197 -30.91 16.68 6.19
N LYS A 198 -30.77 15.91 5.11
CA LYS A 198 -31.81 15.68 4.11
C LYS A 198 -31.80 14.23 3.66
N PRO A 199 -32.96 13.56 3.56
CA PRO A 199 -33.01 12.17 3.12
C PRO A 199 -32.68 12.03 1.63
N SER A 200 -32.21 10.85 1.23
CA SER A 200 -31.67 10.59 -0.12
C SER A 200 -32.67 10.88 -1.25
N GLU A 201 -33.96 10.62 -1.01
CA GLU A 201 -35.08 10.78 -1.95
C GLU A 201 -35.26 12.23 -2.40
N GLN A 202 -34.83 13.20 -1.58
CA GLN A 202 -34.93 14.61 -1.96
C GLN A 202 -33.72 15.11 -2.76
N PHE A 203 -32.70 14.27 -2.99
CA PHE A 203 -31.62 14.50 -3.95
C PHE A 203 -31.95 13.88 -5.30
N ILE A 204 -32.48 12.64 -5.29
CA ILE A 204 -32.71 11.87 -6.51
C ILE A 204 -33.58 12.65 -7.52
N GLY A 205 -33.14 12.67 -8.78
CA GLY A 205 -33.81 13.34 -9.88
C GLY A 205 -33.60 14.86 -9.95
N LYS A 206 -32.88 15.45 -8.99
CA LYS A 206 -32.55 16.88 -8.97
C LYS A 206 -31.11 17.12 -9.39
N ASN A 207 -30.84 18.29 -9.97
CA ASN A 207 -29.46 18.73 -10.20
C ASN A 207 -28.81 19.27 -8.91
N ILE A 208 -27.51 19.57 -8.97
CA ILE A 208 -26.72 20.05 -7.83
C ILE A 208 -27.31 21.33 -7.21
N ALA A 209 -27.75 22.28 -8.04
CA ALA A 209 -28.30 23.56 -7.58
C ALA A 209 -29.64 23.40 -6.84
N GLU A 210 -30.52 22.55 -7.36
CA GLU A 210 -31.82 22.23 -6.77
C GLU A 210 -31.71 21.39 -5.49
N ALA A 211 -30.75 20.46 -5.47
CA ALA A 211 -30.58 19.55 -4.35
C ALA A 211 -29.93 20.24 -3.14
N ALA A 212 -29.01 21.19 -3.38
CA ALA A 212 -28.21 21.88 -2.37
C ALA A 212 -28.12 23.39 -2.64
N PRO A 213 -29.21 24.16 -2.42
CA PRO A 213 -29.27 25.59 -2.76
C PRO A 213 -28.35 26.50 -1.93
N GLY A 214 -27.75 25.98 -0.85
CA GLY A 214 -26.79 26.71 -0.01
C GLY A 214 -25.35 26.72 -0.53
N LEU A 215 -25.05 25.99 -1.62
CA LEU A 215 -23.73 25.96 -2.23
C LEU A 215 -23.48 27.23 -3.06
N ALA A 216 -22.23 27.72 -3.08
CA ALA A 216 -21.89 28.87 -3.92
C ALA A 216 -22.00 28.52 -5.41
N THR A 217 -22.45 29.48 -6.22
CA THR A 217 -22.64 29.32 -7.67
C THR A 217 -21.38 28.78 -8.37
N GLU A 218 -20.20 29.23 -7.93
CA GLU A 218 -18.93 28.78 -8.49
C GLU A 218 -18.64 27.30 -8.19
N GLN A 219 -19.00 26.80 -7.00
CA GLN A 219 -18.85 25.39 -6.65
C GLN A 219 -19.75 24.49 -7.52
N ILE A 220 -21.00 24.95 -7.73
CA ILE A 220 -21.97 24.25 -8.59
C ILE A 220 -21.46 24.22 -10.04
N ARG A 221 -20.96 25.36 -10.54
CA ARG A 221 -20.39 25.48 -11.89
C ARG A 221 -19.23 24.51 -12.09
N LEU A 222 -18.24 24.53 -11.19
CA LEU A 222 -17.06 23.66 -11.25
C LEU A 222 -17.42 22.16 -11.26
N ALA A 223 -18.34 21.76 -10.38
CA ALA A 223 -18.80 20.37 -10.33
C ALA A 223 -19.55 19.97 -11.61
N THR A 224 -20.46 20.81 -12.10
CA THR A 224 -21.23 20.54 -13.32
C THR A 224 -20.32 20.44 -14.54
N GLU A 225 -19.33 21.33 -14.66
CA GLU A 225 -18.34 21.30 -15.74
C GLU A 225 -17.46 20.06 -15.69
N SER A 226 -17.01 19.67 -14.49
CA SER A 226 -16.21 18.45 -14.31
C SER A 226 -16.99 17.20 -14.72
N ILE A 227 -18.23 17.05 -14.23
CA ILE A 227 -19.12 15.96 -14.60
C ILE A 227 -19.39 15.98 -16.12
N GLY A 228 -19.59 17.17 -16.70
CA GLY A 228 -19.84 17.35 -18.13
C GLY A 228 -18.66 16.92 -19.00
N ARG A 229 -17.43 17.21 -18.58
CA ARG A 229 -16.21 16.72 -19.25
C ARG A 229 -16.15 15.19 -19.23
N VAL A 230 -16.47 14.55 -18.11
CA VAL A 230 -16.46 13.07 -18.03
C VAL A 230 -17.49 12.45 -18.97
N PHE A 231 -18.71 12.98 -19.02
CA PHE A 231 -19.73 12.51 -19.98
C PHE A 231 -19.32 12.73 -21.44
N ALA A 232 -18.62 13.82 -21.74
CA ALA A 232 -18.21 14.16 -23.11
C ALA A 232 -16.98 13.37 -23.58
N LEU A 233 -16.00 13.14 -22.70
CA LEU A 233 -14.70 12.56 -23.05
C LEU A 233 -14.59 11.07 -22.73
N GLY A 234 -15.43 10.54 -21.84
CA GLY A 234 -15.31 9.15 -21.37
C GLY A 234 -14.06 8.89 -20.53
N THR A 235 -13.41 9.94 -20.02
CA THR A 235 -12.20 9.82 -19.18
C THR A 235 -12.45 10.40 -17.79
N PRO A 236 -11.83 9.85 -16.74
CA PRO A 236 -11.93 10.42 -15.40
C PRO A 236 -11.44 11.87 -15.33
N ASP A 237 -12.09 12.68 -14.49
CA ASP A 237 -11.70 14.06 -14.22
C ASP A 237 -11.46 14.28 -12.72
N PHE A 238 -10.57 15.23 -12.41
CA PHE A 238 -10.08 15.46 -11.05
C PHE A 238 -9.86 16.94 -10.76
N TYR A 239 -10.29 17.37 -9.57
CA TYR A 239 -9.93 18.68 -9.05
C TYR A 239 -9.95 18.73 -7.53
N GLU A 240 -9.22 19.69 -6.97
CA GLU A 240 -9.25 20.00 -5.54
C GLU A 240 -9.72 21.44 -5.36
N GLY A 241 -10.46 21.71 -4.29
CA GLY A 241 -10.85 23.08 -3.98
C GLY A 241 -11.58 23.24 -2.66
N PRO A 242 -11.68 24.49 -2.17
CA PRO A 242 -12.49 24.81 -1.01
C PRO A 242 -13.97 24.74 -1.37
N TRP A 243 -14.76 24.15 -0.48
CA TRP A 243 -16.20 24.10 -0.55
C TRP A 243 -16.80 24.66 0.74
N LEU A 244 -17.73 25.61 0.59
CA LEU A 244 -18.53 26.11 1.70
C LEU A 244 -19.67 25.13 1.96
N MET A 245 -19.52 24.30 2.99
CA MET A 245 -20.56 23.37 3.44
C MET A 245 -21.44 24.03 4.51
N PRO A 246 -22.67 23.54 4.76
CA PRO A 246 -23.62 24.16 5.70
C PRO A 246 -23.06 24.45 7.10
N MET A 247 -22.13 23.63 7.60
CA MET A 247 -21.58 23.76 8.96
C MET A 247 -20.12 24.24 9.02
N SER A 248 -19.35 24.11 7.94
CA SER A 248 -17.92 24.47 7.93
C SER A 248 -17.38 24.60 6.50
N ALA A 249 -16.34 25.42 6.32
CA ALA A 249 -15.56 25.39 5.10
C ALA A 249 -14.64 24.16 5.12
N LYS A 250 -14.72 23.33 4.08
CA LYS A 250 -13.91 22.13 3.90
C LYS A 250 -13.17 22.21 2.57
N THR A 251 -12.04 21.51 2.46
CA THR A 251 -11.34 21.34 1.18
C THR A 251 -11.61 19.92 0.70
N PHE A 252 -12.19 19.79 -0.49
CA PHE A 252 -12.45 18.48 -1.07
C PHE A 252 -11.48 18.17 -2.20
N GLU A 253 -11.07 16.91 -2.22
CA GLU A 253 -10.51 16.22 -3.37
C GLU A 253 -11.64 15.51 -4.10
N ILE A 254 -11.95 15.91 -5.33
CA ILE A 254 -13.11 15.40 -6.09
C ILE A 254 -12.61 14.62 -7.30
N ARG A 255 -13.09 13.37 -7.41
CA ARG A 255 -12.81 12.46 -8.53
C ARG A 255 -14.12 12.04 -9.18
N ASN A 256 -14.20 12.21 -10.49
CA ASN A 256 -15.34 11.81 -11.30
C ASN A 256 -14.93 10.69 -12.25
N PHE A 257 -15.66 9.58 -12.23
CA PHE A 257 -15.40 8.38 -13.05
C PHE A 257 -16.58 8.10 -13.98
N PRO A 258 -16.33 7.78 -15.26
CA PRO A 258 -17.37 7.35 -16.17
C PRO A 258 -17.82 5.92 -15.83
N GLU A 259 -19.12 5.68 -15.85
CA GLU A 259 -19.72 4.35 -15.82
C GLU A 259 -20.36 4.08 -17.18
N GLU A 260 -19.87 3.06 -17.88
CA GLU A 260 -20.25 2.75 -19.26
C GLU A 260 -21.23 1.58 -19.33
N ASP A 261 -22.09 1.59 -20.36
CA ASP A 261 -22.88 0.42 -20.74
C ASP A 261 -22.03 -0.60 -21.54
N GLY A 262 -22.62 -1.75 -21.85
CA GLY A 262 -21.97 -2.80 -22.66
C GLY A 262 -21.63 -2.38 -24.11
N ALA A 263 -22.07 -1.20 -24.55
CA ALA A 263 -21.78 -0.63 -25.86
C ALA A 263 -20.72 0.50 -25.80
N GLY A 264 -20.15 0.79 -24.61
CA GLY A 264 -19.13 1.81 -24.41
C GLY A 264 -19.69 3.24 -24.29
N ASN A 265 -20.99 3.42 -24.10
CA ASN A 265 -21.56 4.74 -23.85
C ASN A 265 -21.53 5.04 -22.34
N VAL A 266 -21.01 6.21 -21.96
CA VAL A 266 -21.10 6.69 -20.58
C VAL A 266 -22.58 6.91 -20.22
N VAL A 267 -23.11 6.12 -19.30
CA VAL A 267 -24.53 6.17 -18.85
C VAL A 267 -24.68 6.94 -17.54
N SER A 268 -23.67 6.89 -16.68
CA SER A 268 -23.61 7.66 -15.43
C SER A 268 -22.19 8.10 -15.12
N VAL A 269 -22.08 9.09 -14.23
CA VAL A 269 -20.80 9.54 -13.65
C VAL A 269 -20.84 9.32 -12.16
N LEU A 270 -19.88 8.56 -11.64
CA LEU A 270 -19.64 8.36 -10.22
C LEU A 270 -18.71 9.46 -9.71
N SER A 271 -19.21 10.27 -8.79
CA SER A 271 -18.47 11.34 -8.12
C SER A 271 -18.12 10.92 -6.70
N ILE A 272 -16.83 10.99 -6.36
CA ILE A 272 -16.31 10.76 -5.01
C ILE A 272 -15.61 12.04 -4.57
N ALA A 273 -16.11 12.66 -3.49
CA ALA A 273 -15.51 13.84 -2.89
C ALA A 273 -15.01 13.50 -1.47
N ARG A 274 -13.69 13.55 -1.30
CA ARG A 274 -12.99 13.27 -0.04
C ARG A 274 -12.60 14.56 0.66
N ASP A 275 -12.93 14.68 1.94
CA ASP A 275 -12.45 15.79 2.77
C ASP A 275 -10.95 15.65 3.04
N ILE A 276 -10.17 16.61 2.57
CA ILE A 276 -8.71 16.68 2.73
C ILE A 276 -8.28 17.90 3.56
N THR A 277 -9.21 18.51 4.31
CA THR A 277 -8.96 19.73 5.07
C THR A 277 -7.82 19.57 6.07
N GLU A 278 -7.84 18.48 6.85
CA GLU A 278 -6.79 18.20 7.85
C GLU A 278 -5.44 17.93 7.18
N ARG A 279 -5.45 17.18 6.07
CA ARG A 279 -4.25 16.94 5.25
C ARG A 279 -3.62 18.25 4.79
N LYS A 280 -4.42 19.14 4.19
CA LYS A 280 -3.94 20.46 3.69
C LYS A 280 -3.43 21.37 4.82
N ARG A 281 -4.07 21.35 6.00
CA ARG A 281 -3.59 22.11 7.17
C ARG A 281 -2.25 21.59 7.67
N ALA A 282 -2.08 20.27 7.74
CA ALA A 282 -0.81 19.65 8.14
C ALA A 282 0.31 19.95 7.14
N GLU A 283 0.03 19.83 5.83
CA GLU A 283 0.98 20.18 4.77
C GLU A 283 1.43 21.64 4.85
N ALA A 284 0.49 22.58 5.05
CA ALA A 284 0.79 23.99 5.20
C ALA A 284 1.66 24.28 6.44
N LEU A 285 1.37 23.62 7.57
CA LEU A 285 2.16 23.75 8.80
C LEU A 285 3.59 23.25 8.59
N LEU A 286 3.76 22.08 7.97
CA LEU A 286 5.08 21.51 7.67
C LEU A 286 5.88 22.41 6.73
N LEU A 287 5.23 22.97 5.70
CA LEU A 287 5.89 23.89 4.77
C LEU A 287 6.40 25.15 5.48
N ASN A 288 5.60 25.71 6.40
CA ASN A 288 6.00 26.87 7.19
C ASN A 288 7.19 26.53 8.12
N GLN A 289 7.15 25.41 8.83
CA GLN A 289 8.26 24.95 9.67
C GLN A 289 9.54 24.72 8.87
N ALA A 290 9.44 24.15 7.67
CA ALA A 290 10.59 23.94 6.80
C ALA A 290 11.22 25.27 6.36
N GLN A 291 10.40 26.29 6.11
CA GLN A 291 10.87 27.63 5.77
C GLN A 291 11.55 28.31 6.96
N GLU A 292 10.94 28.28 8.15
CA GLU A 292 11.54 28.82 9.38
C GLU A 292 12.90 28.15 9.70
N LEU A 293 12.99 26.83 9.57
CA LEU A 293 14.24 26.09 9.74
C LEU A 293 15.29 26.49 8.69
N SER A 294 14.88 26.69 7.44
CA SER A 294 15.78 27.14 6.38
C SER A 294 16.36 28.53 6.68
N GLU A 295 15.53 29.48 7.11
CA GLU A 295 15.96 30.83 7.47
C GLU A 295 16.91 30.82 8.68
N ALA A 296 16.58 30.04 9.73
CA ALA A 296 17.44 29.88 10.90
C ALA A 296 18.82 29.29 10.54
N ASN A 297 18.86 28.29 9.65
CA ASN A 297 20.10 27.68 9.17
C ASN A 297 20.96 28.67 8.38
N ILE A 298 20.35 29.52 7.55
CA ILE A 298 21.07 30.57 6.81
C ILE A 298 21.68 31.58 7.79
N ALA A 299 20.89 32.07 8.76
CA ALA A 299 21.36 33.02 9.77
C ALA A 299 22.51 32.43 10.60
N LEU A 300 22.38 31.17 11.05
CA LEU A 300 23.42 30.47 11.79
C LEU A 300 24.72 30.35 10.98
N LYS A 301 24.63 30.02 9.69
CA LYS A 301 25.80 29.93 8.80
C LYS A 301 26.53 31.27 8.69
N VAL A 302 25.80 32.37 8.49
CA VAL A 302 26.38 33.72 8.44
C VAL A 302 27.05 34.10 9.75
N LEU A 303 26.42 33.80 10.89
CA LEU A 303 27.01 34.06 12.22
C LEU A 303 28.28 33.24 12.46
N LEU A 304 28.30 31.97 12.06
CA LEU A 304 29.49 31.12 12.15
C LEU A 304 30.64 31.64 11.27
N ASP A 305 30.34 32.07 10.04
CA ASP A 305 31.34 32.66 9.15
C ASP A 305 31.88 33.99 9.69
N HIS A 306 31.02 34.83 10.27
CA HIS A 306 31.44 36.06 10.93
C HIS A 306 32.33 35.78 12.15
N SER A 307 31.94 34.85 13.02
CA SER A 307 32.74 34.46 14.20
C SER A 307 34.12 33.97 13.79
N ARG A 308 34.20 33.11 12.76
CA ARG A 308 35.49 32.60 12.24
C ARG A 308 36.38 33.71 11.70
N ARG A 309 35.81 34.68 10.99
CA ARG A 309 36.55 35.86 10.50
C ARG A 309 37.05 36.71 11.64
N THR A 310 36.19 37.03 12.61
CA THR A 310 36.56 37.84 13.78
C THR A 310 37.67 37.17 14.61
N GLU A 311 37.60 35.86 14.81
CA GLU A 311 38.66 35.09 15.46
C GLU A 311 39.98 35.16 14.68
N SER A 312 39.94 35.02 13.35
CA SER A 312 41.13 35.14 12.50
C SER A 312 41.73 36.55 12.54
N GLU A 313 40.90 37.58 12.45
CA GLU A 313 41.36 38.98 12.49
C GLU A 313 42.00 39.33 13.84
N LEU A 314 41.40 38.89 14.95
CA LEU A 314 41.97 39.09 16.28
C LEU A 314 43.32 38.39 16.41
N ARG A 315 43.40 37.16 15.89
CA ARG A 315 44.61 36.34 15.88
C ARG A 315 45.73 37.00 15.08
N ASP A 316 45.44 37.49 13.87
CA ASP A 316 46.42 38.17 13.01
C ASP A 316 46.90 39.49 13.63
N LYS A 317 45.98 40.27 14.23
CA LYS A 317 46.34 41.50 14.98
C LYS A 317 47.25 41.20 16.16
N MET A 318 46.95 40.16 16.94
CA MET A 318 47.78 39.74 18.07
C MET A 318 49.17 39.30 17.62
N LEU A 319 49.25 38.49 16.55
CA LEU A 319 50.53 38.04 15.99
C LEU A 319 51.38 39.23 15.53
N THR A 320 50.76 40.15 14.77
CA THR A 320 51.42 41.38 14.29
C THR A 320 51.95 42.23 15.44
N ASN A 321 51.17 42.42 16.51
CA ASN A 321 51.61 43.18 17.68
C ASN A 321 52.77 42.50 18.40
N ILE A 322 52.73 41.17 18.57
CA ILE A 322 53.82 40.44 19.23
C ILE A 322 55.10 40.51 18.38
N GLU A 323 55.01 40.23 17.09
CA GLU A 323 56.17 40.14 16.19
C GLU A 323 56.78 41.50 15.85
N ASN A 324 55.96 42.53 15.63
CA ASN A 324 56.42 43.83 15.14
C ASN A 324 56.55 44.91 16.22
N LEU A 325 55.95 44.72 17.40
CA LEU A 325 56.08 45.66 18.52
C LEU A 325 56.78 45.00 19.70
N THR A 326 56.23 43.93 20.26
CA THR A 326 56.72 43.34 21.51
C THR A 326 58.13 42.76 21.38
N ILE A 327 58.40 41.92 20.38
CA ILE A 327 59.72 41.31 20.17
C ILE A 327 60.81 42.37 19.92
N PRO A 328 60.61 43.38 19.04
CA PRO A 328 61.57 44.46 18.85
C PRO A 328 61.93 45.22 20.12
N TYR A 329 60.94 45.59 20.97
CA TYR A 329 61.23 46.24 22.24
C TYR A 329 62.01 45.34 23.20
N LEU A 330 61.71 44.04 23.24
CA LEU A 330 62.50 43.09 24.05
C LEU A 330 63.94 42.95 23.56
N ASN A 331 64.17 42.97 22.23
CA ASN A 331 65.53 42.98 21.67
C ASN A 331 66.27 44.29 22.01
N GLN A 332 65.58 45.42 22.08
CA GLN A 332 66.20 46.68 22.50
C GLN A 332 66.62 46.63 23.97
N LEU A 333 65.78 46.07 24.85
CA LEU A 333 66.08 45.90 26.27
C LEU A 333 67.31 45.01 26.51
N GLU A 334 67.56 44.04 25.65
CA GLU A 334 68.74 43.16 25.70
C GLU A 334 70.06 43.95 25.71
N ASN A 335 70.11 45.10 25.03
CA ASN A 335 71.31 45.95 24.98
C ASN A 335 71.58 46.71 26.30
N TYR A 336 70.62 46.79 27.22
CA TYR A 336 70.74 47.54 28.48
C TYR A 336 70.94 46.64 29.70
N VAL A 337 70.70 45.34 29.55
CA VAL A 337 70.93 44.36 30.62
C VAL A 337 72.41 44.01 30.64
N THR A 338 73.08 44.13 31.78
CA THR A 338 74.53 43.86 31.92
C THR A 338 74.84 42.65 32.80
N GLN A 339 73.88 42.24 33.65
CA GLN A 339 74.03 41.10 34.55
C GLN A 339 73.66 39.77 33.88
N VAL A 340 74.39 38.70 34.19
CA VAL A 340 74.16 37.35 33.65
C VAL A 340 72.78 36.82 34.01
N GLU A 341 72.32 37.06 35.25
CA GLU A 341 70.99 36.66 35.71
C GLU A 341 69.86 37.41 34.99
N GLY A 342 70.07 38.70 34.70
CA GLY A 342 69.13 39.52 33.93
C GLY A 342 68.97 39.04 32.48
N HIS A 343 70.07 38.62 31.84
CA HIS A 343 70.00 38.04 30.49
C HIS A 343 69.23 36.72 30.47
N SER A 344 69.40 35.88 31.50
CA SER A 344 68.67 34.62 31.62
C SER A 344 67.16 34.86 31.75
N GLN A 345 66.74 35.82 32.60
CA GLN A 345 65.34 36.18 32.77
C GLN A 345 64.72 36.79 31.50
N LEU A 346 65.44 37.69 30.81
CA LEU A 346 64.96 38.28 29.56
C LEU A 346 64.77 37.22 28.46
N ASN A 347 65.68 36.24 28.38
CA ASN A 347 65.56 35.12 27.45
C ASN A 347 64.37 34.21 27.75
N LEU A 348 64.05 33.97 29.02
CA LEU A 348 62.83 33.22 29.41
C LEU A 348 61.55 33.95 28.98
N VAL A 349 61.49 35.27 29.15
CA VAL A 349 60.35 36.10 28.71
C VAL A 349 60.23 36.11 27.19
N LYS A 350 61.35 36.28 26.47
CA LYS A 350 61.42 36.25 25.01
C LYS A 350 60.95 34.91 24.44
N ASN A 351 61.38 33.80 25.05
CA ASN A 351 60.95 32.46 24.64
C ASN A 351 59.46 32.24 24.96
N SER A 352 58.98 32.65 26.14
CA SER A 352 57.57 32.52 26.51
C SER A 352 56.65 33.32 25.57
N ILE A 353 57.05 34.53 25.17
CA ILE A 353 56.29 35.37 24.24
C ILE A 353 56.33 34.80 22.81
N LYS A 354 57.47 34.24 22.39
CA LYS A 354 57.56 33.51 21.12
C LYS A 354 56.68 32.27 21.13
N ASP A 355 56.66 31.50 22.21
CA ASP A 355 55.79 30.33 22.35
C ASP A 355 54.31 30.73 22.30
N LEU A 356 53.93 31.81 22.98
CA LEU A 356 52.59 32.40 22.85
C LEU A 356 52.29 32.81 21.40
N ALA A 357 53.20 33.50 20.71
CA ALA A 357 53.02 33.85 19.30
C ALA A 357 52.86 32.60 18.42
N THR A 358 53.61 31.52 18.66
CA THR A 358 53.43 30.26 17.92
C THR A 358 52.07 29.61 18.16
N SER A 359 51.49 29.75 19.36
CA SER A 359 50.10 29.30 19.62
C SER A 359 49.06 30.07 18.79
N PHE A 360 49.37 31.33 18.45
CA PHE A 360 48.58 32.18 17.55
C PHE A 360 49.00 32.11 16.07
N SER A 361 50.14 31.51 15.69
CA SER A 361 50.54 31.38 14.27
C SER A 361 49.89 30.18 13.57
N GLY A 362 49.20 29.31 14.33
CA GLY A 362 48.39 28.23 13.77
C GLY A 362 49.21 27.05 13.25
N LYS A 363 50.55 27.14 13.28
CA LYS A 363 51.42 25.98 13.04
C LYS A 363 51.33 24.92 14.16
N LEU A 364 50.66 25.22 15.28
CA LEU A 364 50.35 24.25 16.35
C LEU A 364 48.86 24.15 16.72
N SER A 365 47.98 24.91 16.07
CA SER A 365 46.53 24.85 16.31
C SER A 365 45.78 24.41 15.05
N SER A 366 46.31 23.40 14.36
CA SER A 366 45.47 22.61 13.46
C SER A 366 44.54 21.77 14.34
N PRO A 367 43.21 21.80 14.15
CA PRO A 367 42.23 21.05 14.95
C PRO A 367 42.36 19.51 14.87
N VAL A 368 43.44 18.98 14.27
CA VAL A 368 43.49 17.63 13.73
C VAL A 368 43.98 16.56 14.72
N LEU A 369 44.43 16.90 15.94
CA LEU A 369 45.07 15.89 16.83
C LEU A 369 44.45 15.67 18.22
N GLY A 370 43.40 16.38 18.63
CA GLY A 370 42.68 16.09 19.89
C GLY A 370 43.54 16.09 21.17
N LEU A 371 44.73 16.72 21.13
CA LEU A 371 45.66 16.81 22.25
C LEU A 371 45.21 17.91 23.22
N THR A 372 45.34 17.64 24.52
CA THR A 372 45.12 18.63 25.58
C THR A 372 46.27 19.63 25.62
N PRO A 373 46.08 20.84 26.20
CA PRO A 373 47.14 21.85 26.30
C PRO A 373 48.44 21.32 26.96
N ARG A 374 48.31 20.43 27.95
CA ARG A 374 49.47 19.81 28.62
C ARG A 374 50.18 18.77 27.76
N GLU A 375 49.43 18.03 26.94
CA GLU A 375 49.99 17.10 25.96
C GLU A 375 50.70 17.84 24.82
N ILE A 376 50.20 19.01 24.40
CA ILE A 376 50.85 19.86 23.40
C ILE A 376 52.22 20.36 23.91
N GLN A 377 52.29 20.85 25.15
CA GLN A 377 53.55 21.27 25.77
C GLN A 377 54.58 20.13 25.85
N VAL A 378 54.14 18.93 26.25
CA VAL A 378 55.03 17.76 26.31
C VAL A 378 55.46 17.32 24.91
N ALA A 379 54.55 17.35 23.91
CA ALA A 379 54.86 17.01 22.52
C ALA A 379 55.90 17.95 21.90
N ASP A 380 55.81 19.26 22.16
CA ASP A 380 56.77 20.24 21.67
C ASP A 380 58.18 20.01 22.24
N LEU A 381 58.30 19.76 23.54
CA LEU A 381 59.60 19.47 24.15
C LEU A 381 60.23 18.15 23.65
N ILE A 382 59.40 17.15 23.32
CA ILE A 382 59.85 15.89 22.68
C ILE A 382 60.39 16.16 21.28
N ARG A 383 59.68 16.99 20.50
CA ARG A 383 60.08 17.42 19.15
C ARG A 383 61.46 18.06 19.17
N ASN A 384 61.67 18.96 20.13
CA ASN A 384 62.93 19.67 20.40
C ASN A 384 64.04 18.78 21.00
N GLY A 385 63.80 17.48 21.16
CA GLY A 385 64.83 16.50 21.50
C GLY A 385 65.12 16.35 22.98
N ARG A 386 64.28 16.89 23.86
CA ARG A 386 64.45 16.76 25.31
C ARG A 386 64.14 15.35 25.79
N SER A 387 64.95 14.85 26.72
CA SER A 387 64.77 13.58 27.43
C SER A 387 63.62 13.64 28.45
N ASN A 388 63.14 12.49 28.93
CA ASN A 388 62.09 12.47 29.98
C ASN A 388 62.52 13.24 31.24
N LYS A 389 63.81 13.16 31.60
CA LYS A 389 64.37 13.85 32.77
C LYS A 389 64.41 15.36 32.57
N GLU A 390 64.79 15.83 31.39
CA GLU A 390 64.80 17.27 31.07
C GLU A 390 63.38 17.83 31.01
N ILE A 391 62.43 17.11 30.39
CA ILE A 391 61.02 17.52 30.32
C ILE A 391 60.41 17.58 31.73
N ALA A 392 60.72 16.57 32.56
CA ALA A 392 60.29 16.52 33.96
C ALA A 392 60.80 17.73 34.75
N ALA A 393 62.08 18.10 34.57
CA ALA A 393 62.67 19.27 35.21
C ALA A 393 62.07 20.59 34.70
N LEU A 394 61.88 20.73 33.38
CA LEU A 394 61.34 21.95 32.75
C LEU A 394 59.87 22.21 33.09
N LEU A 395 59.08 21.16 33.29
CA LEU A 395 57.65 21.26 33.56
C LEU A 395 57.28 21.06 35.04
N PHE A 396 58.26 20.88 35.92
CA PHE A 396 58.09 20.54 37.33
C PHE A 396 57.21 19.29 37.54
N LEU A 397 57.49 18.24 36.78
CA LEU A 397 56.77 16.96 36.80
C LEU A 397 57.69 15.82 37.23
N SER A 398 57.10 14.70 37.64
CA SER A 398 57.87 13.45 37.78
C SER A 398 58.19 12.85 36.41
N VAL A 399 59.28 12.10 36.30
CA VAL A 399 59.64 11.38 35.07
C VAL A 399 58.51 10.44 34.62
N GLY A 400 57.85 9.75 35.57
CA GLY A 400 56.70 8.88 35.28
C GLY A 400 55.48 9.64 34.75
N THR A 401 55.28 10.90 35.16
CA THR A 401 54.22 11.75 34.61
C THR A 401 54.51 12.14 33.16
N VAL A 402 55.77 12.35 32.80
CA VAL A 402 56.17 12.62 31.41
C VAL A 402 55.97 11.39 30.52
N GLU A 403 56.29 10.21 31.03
CA GLU A 403 56.04 8.93 30.35
C GLU A 403 54.56 8.70 30.09
N PHE A 404 53.72 9.00 31.09
CA PHE A 404 52.27 8.95 30.95
C PHE A 404 51.75 9.88 29.83
N TYR A 405 52.24 11.13 29.76
CA TYR A 405 51.86 12.04 28.68
C TYR A 405 52.38 11.55 27.31
N ARG A 406 53.59 10.98 27.24
CA ARG A 406 54.12 10.36 26.01
C ARG A 406 53.21 9.25 25.50
N ASP A 407 52.72 8.39 26.38
CA ASP A 407 51.81 7.31 26.01
C ASP A 407 50.44 7.82 25.56
N ARG A 408 49.89 8.83 26.24
CA ARG A 408 48.64 9.46 25.80
C ARG A 408 48.76 10.11 24.44
N ILE A 409 49.85 10.82 24.18
CA ILE A 409 50.14 11.40 22.86
C ILE A 409 50.22 10.27 21.82
N ARG A 410 50.96 9.18 22.10
CA ARG A 410 51.01 8.03 21.18
C ARG A 410 49.65 7.38 20.91
N ASN A 411 48.78 7.31 21.91
CA ASN A 411 47.42 6.78 21.74
C ASN A 411 46.58 7.69 20.85
N LYS A 412 46.61 9.00 21.10
CA LYS A 412 45.82 9.99 20.35
C LYS A 412 46.31 10.19 18.92
N LEU A 413 47.59 9.93 18.67
CA LEU A 413 48.21 9.95 17.34
C LEU A 413 48.13 8.60 16.60
N ASP A 414 47.45 7.59 17.16
CA ASP A 414 47.35 6.22 16.62
C ASP A 414 48.72 5.56 16.29
N ILE A 415 49.72 5.79 17.14
CA ILE A 415 51.05 5.20 17.00
C ILE A 415 51.49 4.35 18.19
N LYS A 416 50.61 4.11 19.18
CA LYS A 416 50.93 3.35 20.40
C LYS A 416 51.70 2.06 20.11
N ASN A 417 51.14 1.22 19.23
CA ASN A 417 51.65 -0.12 18.92
C ASN A 417 52.60 -0.14 17.71
N LYS A 418 52.96 1.02 17.15
CA LYS A 418 53.87 1.12 16.00
C LYS A 418 55.30 1.32 16.52
N LYS A 419 56.31 0.66 15.94
CA LYS A 419 57.75 0.87 16.23
C LYS A 419 58.27 2.24 15.79
N THR A 420 57.40 3.24 15.67
CA THR A 420 57.70 4.58 15.22
C THR A 420 58.23 5.43 16.37
N ASN A 421 59.37 6.07 16.15
CA ASN A 421 59.94 7.02 17.11
C ASN A 421 59.01 8.25 17.21
N LEU A 422 58.53 8.56 18.43
CA LEU A 422 57.58 9.65 18.66
C LEU A 422 58.14 11.01 18.23
N ARG A 423 59.43 11.30 18.48
CA ARG A 423 60.06 12.55 18.05
C ARG A 423 60.12 12.65 16.53
N ALA A 424 60.54 11.58 15.85
CA ALA A 424 60.58 11.55 14.38
C ALA A 424 59.18 11.69 13.76
N TYR A 425 58.17 11.06 14.38
CA TYR A 425 56.77 11.17 13.94
C TYR A 425 56.22 12.59 14.12
N LEU A 426 56.46 13.21 15.27
CA LEU A 426 56.10 14.61 15.50
C LEU A 426 56.83 15.52 14.50
N ASN A 427 58.14 15.32 14.26
CA ASN A 427 58.89 16.08 13.26
C ASN A 427 58.37 15.88 11.82
N TYR A 428 57.82 14.70 11.48
CA TYR A 428 57.26 14.41 10.16
C TYR A 428 55.84 14.98 9.99
N GLN A 429 54.97 14.83 10.99
CA GLN A 429 53.62 15.40 10.99
C GLN A 429 53.59 16.92 11.07
N PHE A 430 54.65 17.53 11.61
CA PHE A 430 54.81 18.99 11.74
C PHE A 430 55.90 19.57 10.85
N LYS A 431 56.35 18.82 9.82
CA LYS A 431 57.22 19.35 8.77
C LYS A 431 56.35 20.17 7.80
N GLU A 432 56.81 21.39 7.49
CA GLU A 432 56.25 22.22 6.41
C GLU A 432 56.14 21.47 5.10
#